data_AF-E8T3B6-F1
#
_entry.id   AF-E8T3B6-F1
#
_cell.length_a   1.000
_cell.length_b   1.000
_cell.length_c   1.000
_cell.angle_alpha   90.00
_cell.angle_beta   90.00
_cell.angle_gamma   90.00
#
_symmetry.space_group_name_H-M   'P 1'
#
loop_
_entity.id
_entity.type
_entity.pdbx_description
1 polymer ?
#
loop_
_entity_poly.entity_id
_entity_poly.type
_entity_poly.pdbx_seq_one_letter_code
_entity_poly.pdbx_strand_id
1 'polypeptide(L)'
;MKALTIFLTLFLTLFSPVAAISANTPPSVKQLLQKLENDIKAQKDEKTVNSDVEQILKAKEELPISFVPELNYLTGRKVELLPETSLTTIDRIYFTVQPVERALEALVFLIVFYTFIFYFQHASVPPRIKQLLTLASTVTLTFAAIARVKLLFFFLTGLAVSQALGINKRRTTLFLALSGVLLIALNAVNETILDYERCSKFLYKVKVERDGYAPPFLIERAIREEKRRKLELITNDIALGELQRAEELKKMKFKDPTLRAIAENDLGFVSFVKGDYKKALEHFKRAENFLHSPTVLFNLYLTYTGLLELQKAEEIKKKLVKEAVFETLKASTVPLLIHVPPDPFRAEVPLKPFVALFTGIGLGFLLERRFGPKFEKIETSVLSVPGMIHYVNSRIRVFILVGFILLLINVILGQVICR
;
A
#
# COMPACT_ATOMS: atom_id res chain seq x y z
N MET A 1 -33.24 -30.66 -53.02
CA MET A 1 -32.70 -29.28 -52.92
C MET A 1 -33.60 -28.35 -52.10
N LYS A 2 -34.88 -28.14 -52.43
CA LYS A 2 -35.76 -27.18 -51.73
C LYS A 2 -35.86 -27.37 -50.20
N ALA A 3 -35.90 -28.61 -49.71
CA ALA A 3 -35.95 -28.89 -48.27
C ALA A 3 -34.66 -28.50 -47.52
N LEU A 4 -33.49 -28.67 -48.16
CA LEU A 4 -32.20 -28.27 -47.57
C LEU A 4 -32.09 -26.75 -47.51
N THR A 5 -32.56 -26.04 -48.53
CA THR A 5 -32.59 -24.57 -48.54
C THR A 5 -33.53 -24.03 -47.46
N ILE A 6 -34.72 -24.62 -47.30
CA ILE A 6 -35.67 -24.23 -46.24
C ILE A 6 -35.07 -24.49 -44.86
N PHE A 7 -34.45 -25.65 -44.64
CA PHE A 7 -33.82 -25.99 -43.36
C PHE A 7 -32.63 -25.07 -43.05
N LEU A 8 -31.79 -24.75 -44.05
CA LEU A 8 -30.66 -23.82 -43.90
C LEU A 8 -31.15 -22.38 -43.62
N THR A 9 -32.25 -21.97 -44.24
CA THR A 9 -32.85 -20.64 -44.01
C THR A 9 -33.53 -20.57 -42.65
N LEU A 10 -34.18 -21.65 -42.19
CA LEU A 10 -34.75 -21.75 -40.84
C LEU A 10 -33.65 -21.78 -39.77
N PHE A 11 -32.55 -22.49 -40.04
CA PHE A 11 -31.39 -22.53 -39.16
C PHE A 11 -30.69 -21.18 -39.11
N LEU A 12 -30.51 -20.51 -40.26
CA LEU A 12 -29.95 -19.14 -40.30
C LEU A 12 -30.88 -18.10 -39.67
N THR A 13 -32.20 -18.28 -39.69
CA THR A 13 -33.13 -17.32 -39.06
C THR A 13 -33.32 -17.56 -37.57
N LEU A 14 -33.25 -18.82 -37.11
CA LEU A 14 -33.30 -19.18 -35.68
C LEU A 14 -31.95 -18.97 -34.97
N PHE A 15 -30.83 -19.00 -35.71
CA PHE A 15 -29.48 -18.85 -35.17
C PHE A 15 -28.71 -17.64 -35.70
N SER A 16 -29.32 -16.72 -36.47
CA SER A 16 -28.67 -15.43 -36.77
C SER A 16 -28.80 -14.52 -35.56
N PRO A 17 -27.71 -14.25 -34.82
CA PRO A 17 -27.76 -13.37 -33.65
C PRO A 17 -27.91 -11.90 -34.06
N VAL A 18 -27.85 -11.59 -35.36
CA VAL A 18 -27.50 -10.25 -35.83
C VAL A 18 -28.67 -9.26 -35.78
N ALA A 19 -29.93 -9.72 -35.75
CA ALA A 19 -31.10 -8.83 -35.83
C ALA A 19 -31.67 -8.36 -34.47
N ALA A 20 -31.27 -8.97 -33.34
CA ALA A 20 -31.83 -8.64 -32.02
C ALA A 20 -30.92 -7.75 -31.14
N ILE A 21 -29.70 -7.43 -31.60
CA ILE A 21 -28.65 -6.85 -30.74
C ILE A 21 -28.77 -5.31 -30.57
N SER A 22 -29.60 -4.62 -31.37
CA SER A 22 -29.63 -3.14 -31.34
C SER A 22 -30.55 -2.52 -30.28
N ALA A 23 -31.45 -3.26 -29.62
CA ALA A 23 -32.47 -2.68 -28.73
C ALA A 23 -32.36 -3.06 -27.24
N ASN A 24 -31.60 -4.10 -26.89
CA ASN A 24 -31.51 -4.60 -25.51
C ASN A 24 -30.04 -4.79 -25.10
N THR A 25 -29.24 -3.73 -25.08
CA THR A 25 -27.95 -3.80 -24.38
C THR A 25 -28.27 -3.96 -22.89
N PRO A 26 -27.81 -5.02 -22.21
CA PRO A 26 -28.04 -5.18 -20.78
C PRO A 26 -27.52 -3.94 -20.03
N PRO A 27 -28.18 -3.52 -18.94
CA PRO A 27 -27.76 -2.37 -18.17
C PRO A 27 -26.34 -2.59 -17.63
N SER A 28 -25.53 -1.54 -17.62
CA SER A 28 -24.16 -1.61 -17.11
C SER A 28 -24.16 -1.83 -15.60
N VAL A 29 -23.07 -2.40 -15.05
CA VAL A 29 -22.92 -2.56 -13.59
C VAL A 29 -23.00 -1.20 -12.89
N LYS A 30 -22.50 -0.14 -13.54
CA LYS A 30 -22.59 1.23 -13.05
C LYS A 30 -24.04 1.71 -12.91
N GLN A 31 -24.88 1.47 -13.92
CA GLN A 31 -26.31 1.82 -13.89
C GLN A 31 -27.07 1.01 -12.84
N LEU A 32 -26.78 -0.29 -12.75
CA LEU A 32 -27.39 -1.17 -11.75
C LEU A 32 -27.00 -0.79 -10.32
N LEU A 33 -25.74 -0.42 -10.07
CA LEU A 33 -25.29 0.09 -8.77
C LEU A 33 -26.00 1.41 -8.39
N GLN A 34 -26.16 2.32 -9.35
CA GLN A 34 -26.89 3.56 -9.12
C GLN A 34 -28.36 3.31 -8.80
N LYS A 35 -28.99 2.35 -9.49
CA LYS A 35 -30.36 1.90 -9.20
C LYS A 35 -30.46 1.35 -7.78
N LEU A 36 -29.57 0.43 -7.40
CA LEU A 36 -29.51 -0.15 -6.06
C LEU A 36 -29.37 0.92 -4.97
N GLU A 37 -28.46 1.89 -5.16
CA GLU A 37 -28.27 3.00 -4.22
C GLU A 37 -29.55 3.84 -4.07
N ASN A 38 -30.22 4.14 -5.18
CA ASN A 38 -31.49 4.89 -5.16
C ASN A 38 -32.60 4.11 -4.46
N ASP A 39 -32.70 2.80 -4.70
CA ASP A 39 -33.71 1.93 -4.12
C ASP A 39 -33.51 1.77 -2.60
N ILE A 40 -32.26 1.70 -2.12
CA ILE A 40 -31.92 1.72 -0.69
C ILE A 40 -32.26 3.08 -0.06
N LYS A 41 -31.92 4.20 -0.72
CA LYS A 41 -32.26 5.55 -0.22
C LYS A 41 -33.77 5.77 -0.14
N ALA A 42 -34.53 5.20 -1.08
CA ALA A 42 -35.97 5.22 -1.10
C ALA A 42 -36.63 4.23 -0.12
N GLN A 43 -35.83 3.49 0.68
CA GLN A 43 -36.29 2.48 1.64
C GLN A 43 -37.21 1.43 1.00
N LYS A 44 -36.88 0.99 -0.22
CA LYS A 44 -37.59 -0.12 -0.85
C LYS A 44 -37.42 -1.41 -0.04
N ASP A 45 -38.33 -2.35 -0.27
CA ASP A 45 -38.37 -3.62 0.43
C ASP A 45 -37.16 -4.51 0.10
N GLU A 46 -36.84 -5.43 1.02
CA GLU A 46 -35.65 -6.28 0.92
C GLU A 46 -35.65 -7.17 -0.34
N LYS A 47 -36.82 -7.57 -0.85
CA LYS A 47 -36.91 -8.39 -2.06
C LYS A 47 -36.46 -7.59 -3.29
N THR A 48 -36.83 -6.31 -3.37
CA THR A 48 -36.34 -5.42 -4.43
C THR A 48 -34.83 -5.25 -4.36
N VAL A 49 -34.29 -4.98 -3.17
CA VAL A 49 -32.82 -4.86 -2.96
C VAL A 49 -32.09 -6.15 -3.34
N ASN A 50 -32.62 -7.32 -2.95
CA ASN A 50 -32.02 -8.61 -3.32
C ASN A 50 -32.03 -8.86 -4.83
N SER A 51 -33.13 -8.50 -5.51
CA SER A 51 -33.22 -8.64 -6.97
C SER A 51 -32.20 -7.75 -7.69
N ASP A 52 -31.97 -6.54 -7.21
CA ASP A 52 -30.96 -5.64 -7.77
C ASP A 52 -29.54 -6.17 -7.56
N VAL A 53 -29.25 -6.75 -6.38
CA VAL A 53 -27.97 -7.40 -6.09
C VAL A 53 -27.74 -8.59 -7.03
N GLU A 54 -28.75 -9.45 -7.24
CA GLU A 54 -28.66 -10.59 -8.17
C GLU A 54 -28.41 -10.14 -9.61
N GLN A 55 -29.07 -9.06 -10.05
CA GLN A 55 -28.85 -8.48 -11.38
C GLN A 55 -27.40 -7.98 -11.55
N ILE A 56 -26.83 -7.34 -10.53
CA ILE A 56 -25.43 -6.88 -10.55
C ILE A 56 -24.47 -8.06 -10.63
N LEU A 57 -24.67 -9.09 -9.80
CA LEU A 57 -23.82 -10.28 -9.80
C LEU A 57 -23.87 -11.01 -11.15
N LYS A 58 -25.05 -11.12 -11.76
CA LYS A 58 -25.21 -11.71 -13.09
C LYS A 58 -24.51 -10.88 -14.17
N ALA A 59 -24.65 -9.55 -14.15
CA ALA A 59 -23.97 -8.68 -15.10
C ALA A 59 -22.43 -8.75 -14.95
N LYS A 60 -21.93 -8.94 -13.72
CA LYS A 60 -20.51 -9.09 -13.41
C LYS A 60 -19.87 -10.29 -14.12
N GLU A 61 -20.58 -11.41 -14.25
CA GLU A 61 -20.07 -12.66 -14.86
C GLU A 61 -19.65 -12.50 -16.34
N GLU A 62 -20.20 -11.49 -17.02
CA GLU A 62 -19.91 -11.19 -18.43
C GLU A 62 -18.83 -10.11 -18.61
N LEU A 63 -18.25 -9.62 -17.51
CA LEU A 63 -17.36 -8.46 -17.49
C LEU A 63 -15.98 -8.79 -16.89
N PRO A 64 -14.94 -8.02 -17.20
CA PRO A 64 -13.56 -8.28 -16.76
C PRO A 64 -13.34 -7.76 -15.32
N ILE A 65 -14.35 -7.88 -14.47
CA ILE A 65 -14.32 -7.44 -13.07
C ILE A 65 -14.50 -8.65 -12.16
N SER A 66 -13.72 -8.69 -11.09
CA SER A 66 -13.69 -9.85 -10.19
C SER A 66 -14.67 -9.68 -9.01
N PHE A 67 -14.74 -8.47 -8.45
CA PHE A 67 -15.55 -8.15 -7.28
C PHE A 67 -16.19 -6.77 -7.44
N VAL A 68 -17.34 -6.57 -6.80
CA VAL A 68 -18.08 -5.31 -6.66
C VAL A 68 -18.26 -5.00 -5.17
N PRO A 69 -17.21 -4.53 -4.46
CA PRO A 69 -17.24 -4.28 -3.02
C PRO A 69 -18.34 -3.30 -2.58
N GLU A 70 -18.79 -2.44 -3.49
CA GLU A 70 -19.88 -1.49 -3.28
C GLU A 70 -21.17 -2.21 -2.89
N LEU A 71 -21.40 -3.47 -3.30
CA LEU A 71 -22.52 -4.28 -2.84
C LEU A 71 -22.48 -4.48 -1.32
N ASN A 72 -21.32 -4.85 -0.78
CA ASN A 72 -21.15 -5.06 0.66
C ASN A 72 -21.36 -3.75 1.43
N TYR A 73 -20.85 -2.65 0.89
CA TYR A 73 -20.97 -1.33 1.50
C TYR A 73 -22.41 -0.83 1.53
N LEU A 74 -23.10 -0.83 0.37
CA LEU A 74 -24.46 -0.31 0.24
C LEU A 74 -25.47 -1.13 1.05
N THR A 75 -25.30 -2.45 1.09
CA THR A 75 -26.24 -3.34 1.77
C THR A 75 -25.91 -3.60 3.24
N GLY A 76 -24.71 -3.22 3.71
CA GLY A 76 -24.26 -3.47 5.09
C GLY A 76 -24.05 -4.96 5.44
N ARG A 77 -24.05 -5.86 4.44
CA ARG A 77 -23.88 -7.31 4.61
C ARG A 77 -22.74 -7.84 3.73
N LYS A 78 -22.24 -9.04 4.04
CA LYS A 78 -21.20 -9.70 3.24
C LYS A 78 -21.84 -10.45 2.06
N VAL A 79 -22.10 -9.73 0.96
CA VAL A 79 -22.56 -10.30 -0.33
C VAL A 79 -21.41 -11.03 -1.01
N GLU A 80 -20.23 -10.41 -1.07
CA GLU A 80 -19.03 -10.99 -1.67
C GLU A 80 -17.92 -11.20 -0.63
N LEU A 81 -17.22 -12.33 -0.75
CA LEU A 81 -16.02 -12.62 0.03
C LEU A 81 -14.81 -12.00 -0.67
N LEU A 82 -14.38 -10.83 -0.18
CA LEU A 82 -13.22 -10.13 -0.73
C LEU A 82 -11.92 -10.82 -0.28
N PRO A 83 -10.96 -11.08 -1.19
CA PRO A 83 -9.69 -11.67 -0.82
C PRO A 83 -8.82 -10.68 -0.03
N GLU A 84 -7.87 -11.23 0.72
CA GLU A 84 -6.80 -10.44 1.33
C GLU A 84 -5.98 -9.74 0.23
N THR A 85 -5.59 -8.49 0.49
CA THR A 85 -4.80 -7.69 -0.44
C THR A 85 -3.43 -7.37 0.14
N SER A 86 -2.56 -6.79 -0.68
CA SER A 86 -1.30 -6.23 -0.19
C SER A 86 -1.53 -5.20 0.92
N LEU A 87 -2.67 -4.49 0.95
CA LEU A 87 -3.03 -3.58 2.04
C LEU A 87 -3.15 -4.33 3.38
N THR A 88 -3.85 -5.47 3.43
CA THR A 88 -3.95 -6.27 4.66
C THR A 88 -2.61 -6.80 5.15
N THR A 89 -1.70 -7.13 4.23
CA THR A 89 -0.33 -7.52 4.58
C THR A 89 0.46 -6.35 5.17
N ILE A 90 0.29 -5.16 4.59
CA ILE A 90 0.94 -3.92 5.08
C ILE A 90 0.40 -3.55 6.46
N ASP A 91 -0.92 -3.62 6.68
CA ASP A 91 -1.53 -3.42 7.98
C ASP A 91 -0.92 -4.36 9.03
N ARG A 92 -0.80 -5.66 8.71
CA ARG A 92 -0.16 -6.66 9.60
C ARG A 92 1.29 -6.30 9.92
N ILE A 93 2.06 -5.86 8.93
CA ILE A 93 3.44 -5.40 9.12
C ILE A 93 3.45 -4.18 10.04
N TYR A 94 2.60 -3.19 9.78
CA TYR A 94 2.49 -1.97 10.58
C TYR A 94 2.17 -2.28 12.05
N PHE A 95 1.16 -3.14 12.28
CA PHE A 95 0.78 -3.61 13.62
C PHE A 95 1.92 -4.34 14.35
N THR A 96 2.84 -4.96 13.61
CA THR A 96 4.01 -5.66 14.18
C THR A 96 5.19 -4.73 14.42
N VAL A 97 5.47 -3.81 13.49
CA VAL A 97 6.62 -2.90 13.54
C VAL A 97 6.41 -1.80 14.57
N GLN A 98 5.20 -1.27 14.70
CA GLN A 98 4.92 -0.13 15.59
C GLN A 98 5.21 -0.43 17.08
N PRO A 99 4.80 -1.57 17.67
CA PRO A 99 5.17 -1.90 19.04
C PRO A 99 6.68 -2.05 19.24
N VAL A 100 7.39 -2.60 18.24
CA VAL A 100 8.85 -2.77 18.29
C VAL A 100 9.57 -1.42 18.26
N GLU A 101 9.13 -0.49 17.39
CA GLU A 101 9.65 0.87 17.35
C GLU A 101 9.48 1.56 18.71
N ARG A 102 8.26 1.55 19.27
CA ARG A 102 7.98 2.17 20.59
C ARG A 102 8.81 1.54 21.71
N ALA A 103 9.00 0.22 21.65
CA ALA A 103 9.79 -0.47 22.67
C ALA A 103 11.27 -0.08 22.59
N LEU A 104 11.81 0.01 21.38
CA LEU A 104 13.18 0.47 21.15
C LEU A 104 13.34 1.95 21.52
N GLU A 105 12.36 2.80 21.21
CA GLU A 105 12.34 4.22 21.59
C GLU A 105 12.39 4.38 23.11
N ALA A 106 11.57 3.63 23.85
CA ALA A 106 11.58 3.64 25.31
C ALA A 106 12.92 3.18 25.90
N LEU A 107 13.56 2.17 25.29
CA LEU A 107 14.88 1.69 25.71
C LEU A 107 15.97 2.74 25.45
N VAL A 108 15.96 3.37 24.27
CA VAL A 108 16.90 4.45 23.92
C VAL A 108 16.69 5.65 24.82
N PHE A 109 15.43 6.06 25.05
CA PHE A 109 15.07 7.12 26.00
C PHE A 109 15.70 6.87 27.37
N LEU A 110 15.53 5.65 27.91
CA LEU A 110 16.05 5.27 29.21
C LEU A 110 17.58 5.42 29.23
N ILE A 111 18.28 4.89 28.24
CA ILE A 111 19.75 4.96 28.18
C ILE A 111 20.24 6.40 28.00
N VAL A 112 19.58 7.22 27.17
CA VAL A 112 19.88 8.64 27.00
C VAL A 112 19.70 9.38 28.33
N PHE A 113 18.60 9.12 29.04
CA PHE A 113 18.31 9.69 30.36
C PHE A 113 19.43 9.41 31.38
N TYR A 114 19.85 8.15 31.53
CA TYR A 114 20.96 7.80 32.44
C TYR A 114 22.30 8.39 31.99
N THR A 115 22.53 8.45 30.67
CA THR A 115 23.75 9.05 30.12
C THR A 115 23.84 10.53 30.47
N PHE A 116 22.73 11.27 30.34
CA PHE A 116 22.67 12.70 30.71
C PHE A 116 22.90 12.90 32.20
N ILE A 117 22.22 12.14 33.05
CA ILE A 117 22.42 12.21 34.51
C ILE A 117 23.89 11.92 34.85
N PHE A 118 24.44 10.81 34.35
CA PHE A 118 25.82 10.44 34.65
C PHE A 118 26.81 11.48 34.13
N TYR A 119 26.65 11.95 32.90
CA TYR A 119 27.57 12.90 32.27
C TYR A 119 27.59 14.23 33.01
N PHE A 120 26.44 14.87 33.25
CA PHE A 120 26.39 16.20 33.85
C PHE A 120 26.84 16.23 35.32
N GLN A 121 26.75 15.10 36.03
CA GLN A 121 27.29 14.97 37.38
C GLN A 121 28.83 14.97 37.39
N HIS A 122 29.46 14.47 36.32
CA HIS A 122 30.91 14.48 36.14
C HIS A 122 31.42 15.70 35.38
N ALA A 123 30.55 16.55 34.82
CA ALA A 123 30.98 17.73 34.07
C ALA A 123 31.82 18.68 34.95
N SER A 124 32.87 19.28 34.40
CA SER A 124 33.76 20.19 35.13
C SER A 124 33.14 21.59 35.34
N VAL A 125 31.98 21.66 35.99
CA VAL A 125 31.21 22.88 36.25
C VAL A 125 30.78 22.97 37.73
N PRO A 126 30.49 24.18 38.25
CA PRO A 126 29.97 24.35 39.61
C PRO A 126 28.73 23.49 39.91
N PRO A 127 28.52 23.03 41.16
CA PRO A 127 27.43 22.12 41.52
C PRO A 127 26.02 22.61 41.12
N ARG A 128 25.72 23.90 41.32
CA ARG A 128 24.44 24.50 40.89
C ARG A 128 24.22 24.37 39.38
N ILE A 129 25.28 24.51 38.59
CA ILE A 129 25.21 24.36 37.13
C ILE A 129 25.04 22.90 36.74
N LYS A 130 25.69 21.95 37.45
CA LYS A 130 25.46 20.50 37.24
C LYS A 130 23.98 20.16 37.39
N GLN A 131 23.35 20.60 38.49
CA GLN A 131 21.94 20.36 38.77
C GLN A 131 21.02 20.96 37.70
N LEU A 132 21.26 22.22 37.29
CA LEU A 132 20.48 22.87 36.23
C LEU A 132 20.61 22.16 34.88
N LEU A 133 21.82 21.71 34.51
CA LEU A 133 22.03 20.97 33.26
C LEU A 133 21.39 19.58 33.31
N THR A 134 21.49 18.88 34.43
CA THR A 134 20.78 17.59 34.62
C THR A 134 19.27 17.80 34.51
N LEU A 135 18.69 18.78 35.20
CA LEU A 135 17.25 19.05 35.15
C LEU A 135 16.80 19.48 33.74
N ALA A 136 17.53 20.41 33.11
CA ALA A 136 17.17 20.89 31.78
C ALA A 136 17.22 19.76 30.75
N SER A 137 18.24 18.91 30.78
CA SER A 137 18.38 17.79 29.85
C SER A 137 17.31 16.70 30.06
N THR A 138 16.96 16.37 31.30
CA THR A 138 15.89 15.41 31.59
C THR A 138 14.53 15.95 31.19
N VAL A 139 14.20 17.21 31.54
CA VAL A 139 12.95 17.85 31.13
C VAL A 139 12.83 17.92 29.61
N THR A 140 13.91 18.31 28.91
CA THR A 140 13.90 18.39 27.45
C THR A 140 13.72 17.02 26.81
N LEU A 141 14.37 15.98 27.33
CA LEU A 141 14.22 14.61 26.84
C LEU A 141 12.80 14.07 27.07
N THR A 142 12.25 14.28 28.27
CA THR A 142 10.89 13.88 28.61
C THR A 142 9.86 14.62 27.76
N PHE A 143 10.05 15.93 27.56
CA PHE A 143 9.21 16.71 26.65
C PHE A 143 9.30 16.18 25.23
N ALA A 144 10.50 15.91 24.71
CA ALA A 144 10.69 15.38 23.36
C ALA A 144 9.95 14.05 23.15
N ALA A 145 10.01 13.15 24.14
CA ALA A 145 9.33 11.86 24.10
C ALA A 145 7.80 11.99 24.22
N ILE A 146 7.30 12.79 25.18
CA ILE A 146 5.85 12.95 25.41
C ILE A 146 5.19 13.71 24.25
N ALA A 147 5.79 14.80 23.80
CA ALA A 147 5.29 15.60 22.67
C ALA A 147 5.59 14.96 21.31
N ARG A 148 6.25 13.78 21.28
CA ARG A 148 6.64 13.04 20.07
C ARG A 148 7.40 13.90 19.05
N VAL A 149 8.27 14.78 19.54
CA VAL A 149 9.11 15.64 18.70
C VAL A 149 10.33 14.82 18.23
N LYS A 150 10.12 13.95 17.24
CA LYS A 150 11.11 12.96 16.76
C LYS A 150 12.48 13.58 16.45
N LEU A 151 12.52 14.77 15.81
CA LEU A 151 13.77 15.45 15.48
C LEU A 151 14.58 15.83 16.74
N LEU A 152 13.90 16.35 17.77
CA LEU A 152 14.55 16.68 19.03
C LEU A 152 15.03 15.41 19.75
N PHE A 153 14.24 14.34 19.71
CA PHE A 153 14.63 13.05 20.29
C PHE A 153 15.91 12.47 19.63
N PHE A 154 15.99 12.47 18.29
CA PHE A 154 17.19 12.02 17.57
C PHE A 154 18.39 12.92 17.83
N PHE A 155 18.19 14.23 17.91
CA PHE A 155 19.24 15.18 18.30
C PHE A 155 19.80 14.88 19.69
N LEU A 156 18.92 14.68 20.70
CA LEU A 156 19.34 14.33 22.06
C LEU A 156 20.00 12.96 22.13
N THR A 157 19.56 12.00 21.32
CA THR A 157 20.21 10.70 21.18
C THR A 157 21.64 10.87 20.65
N GLY A 158 21.83 11.69 19.63
CA GLY A 158 23.15 12.01 19.09
C GLY A 158 24.04 12.70 20.11
N LEU A 159 23.48 13.64 20.89
CA LEU A 159 24.19 14.28 22.00
C LEU A 159 24.67 13.25 23.04
N ALA A 160 23.81 12.31 23.39
CA ALA A 160 24.13 11.24 24.35
C ALA A 160 25.18 10.26 23.82
N VAL A 161 25.23 9.99 22.50
CA VAL A 161 26.30 9.18 21.88
C VAL A 161 27.67 9.80 22.19
N SER A 162 27.83 11.09 21.93
CA SER A 162 29.09 11.81 22.21
C SER A 162 29.39 11.87 23.71
N GLN A 163 28.39 12.15 24.54
CA GLN A 163 28.59 12.19 25.99
C GLN A 163 28.97 10.84 26.58
N ALA A 164 28.37 9.74 26.10
CA ALA A 164 28.72 8.38 26.48
C ALA A 164 30.18 8.04 26.09
N LEU A 165 30.64 8.57 24.96
CA LEU A 165 32.02 8.43 24.52
C LEU A 165 32.98 9.15 25.49
N GLY A 166 32.67 10.39 25.86
CA GLY A 166 33.52 11.18 26.77
C GLY A 166 33.65 10.61 28.18
N ILE A 167 32.66 9.87 28.67
CA ILE A 167 32.75 9.12 29.94
C ILE A 167 33.34 7.71 29.77
N ASN A 168 33.96 7.41 28.63
CA ASN A 168 34.59 6.12 28.29
C ASN A 168 33.63 4.90 28.30
N LYS A 169 32.33 5.11 28.07
CA LYS A 169 31.32 4.03 28.01
C LYS A 169 31.13 3.50 26.58
N ARG A 170 32.19 2.95 25.98
CA ARG A 170 32.24 2.50 24.57
C ARG A 170 31.05 1.61 24.15
N ARG A 171 30.63 0.67 25.02
CA ARG A 171 29.48 -0.22 24.73
C ARG A 171 28.16 0.55 24.66
N THR A 172 27.97 1.52 25.53
CA THR A 172 26.79 2.40 25.53
C THR A 172 26.78 3.28 24.29
N THR A 173 27.94 3.85 23.92
CA THR A 173 28.10 4.63 22.69
C THR A 173 27.69 3.83 21.46
N LEU A 174 28.25 2.62 21.29
CA LEU A 174 27.93 1.76 20.15
C LEU A 174 26.44 1.39 20.13
N PHE A 175 25.88 1.03 21.29
CA PHE A 175 24.47 0.69 21.41
C PHE A 175 23.57 1.87 21.01
N LEU A 176 23.82 3.08 21.54
CA LEU A 176 23.04 4.27 21.22
C LEU A 176 23.16 4.66 19.75
N ALA A 177 24.35 4.57 19.16
CA ALA A 177 24.55 4.88 17.74
C ALA A 177 23.78 3.91 16.85
N LEU A 178 23.93 2.59 17.07
CA LEU A 178 23.23 1.57 16.30
C LEU A 178 21.71 1.64 16.50
N SER A 179 21.25 1.81 17.74
CA SER A 179 19.82 1.91 18.04
C SER A 179 19.21 3.19 17.50
N GLY A 180 19.96 4.31 17.50
CA GLY A 180 19.54 5.55 16.89
C GLY A 180 19.36 5.40 15.37
N VAL A 181 20.32 4.78 14.67
CA VAL A 181 20.20 4.50 13.23
C VAL A 181 19.05 3.53 12.95
N LEU A 182 18.90 2.47 13.76
CA LEU A 182 17.80 1.52 13.63
C LEU A 182 16.45 2.19 13.85
N LEU A 183 16.30 3.06 14.86
CA LEU A 183 15.07 3.83 15.07
C LEU A 183 14.77 4.76 13.90
N ILE A 184 15.78 5.41 13.31
CA ILE A 184 15.58 6.22 12.09
C ILE A 184 15.06 5.33 10.96
N ALA A 185 15.62 4.13 10.78
CA ALA A 185 15.18 3.19 9.75
C ALA A 185 13.75 2.67 10.01
N LEU A 186 13.42 2.26 11.24
CA LEU A 186 12.07 1.83 11.60
C LEU A 186 11.05 2.95 11.44
N ASN A 187 11.41 4.16 11.86
CA ASN A 187 10.60 5.35 11.63
C ASN A 187 10.42 5.61 10.13
N ALA A 188 11.47 5.46 9.32
CA ALA A 188 11.39 5.57 7.86
C ALA A 188 10.36 4.60 7.30
N VAL A 189 10.43 3.34 7.74
CA VAL A 189 9.53 2.28 7.31
C VAL A 189 8.10 2.59 7.72
N ASN A 190 7.87 3.04 8.95
CA ASN A 190 6.52 3.38 9.43
C ASN A 190 5.92 4.59 8.71
N GLU A 191 6.68 5.67 8.52
CA GLU A 191 6.20 6.81 7.72
C GLU A 191 5.96 6.39 6.26
N THR A 192 6.86 5.61 5.67
CA THR A 192 6.70 5.10 4.30
C THR A 192 5.47 4.21 4.17
N ILE A 193 5.22 3.31 5.14
CA ILE A 193 4.04 2.44 5.16
C ILE A 193 2.77 3.28 5.24
N LEU A 194 2.71 4.25 6.16
CA LEU A 194 1.54 5.13 6.31
C LEU A 194 1.30 5.99 5.06
N ASP A 195 2.37 6.51 4.46
CA ASP A 195 2.30 7.24 3.20
C ASP A 195 1.81 6.33 2.08
N TYR A 196 2.24 5.07 2.07
CA TYR A 196 1.84 4.09 1.08
C TYR A 196 0.36 3.71 1.21
N GLU A 197 -0.13 3.46 2.42
CA GLU A 197 -1.56 3.21 2.72
C GLU A 197 -2.45 4.39 2.30
N ARG A 198 -1.96 5.63 2.45
CA ARG A 198 -2.69 6.85 2.05
C ARG A 198 -2.48 7.22 0.58
N CYS A 199 -1.51 6.62 -0.08
CA CYS A 199 -1.14 6.96 -1.44
C CYS A 199 -2.22 6.52 -2.42
N SER A 200 -2.88 7.48 -3.06
CA SER A 200 -3.91 7.20 -4.06
C SER A 200 -3.42 6.30 -5.20
N LYS A 201 -2.13 6.36 -5.55
CA LYS A 201 -1.51 5.50 -6.57
C LYS A 201 -1.47 4.03 -6.15
N PHE A 202 -1.12 3.77 -4.88
CA PHE A 202 -1.09 2.42 -4.35
C PHE A 202 -2.51 1.88 -4.19
N LEU A 203 -3.40 2.66 -3.56
CA LEU A 203 -4.80 2.28 -3.40
C LEU A 203 -5.48 2.00 -4.74
N TYR A 204 -5.19 2.80 -5.78
CA TYR A 204 -5.64 2.55 -7.14
C TYR A 204 -5.15 1.18 -7.65
N LYS A 205 -3.85 0.92 -7.55
CA LYS A 205 -3.25 -0.34 -8.01
C LYS A 205 -3.90 -1.54 -7.31
N VAL A 206 -4.02 -1.50 -5.98
CA VAL A 206 -4.65 -2.58 -5.21
C VAL A 206 -6.10 -2.78 -5.60
N LYS A 207 -6.85 -1.70 -5.79
CA LYS A 207 -8.26 -1.80 -6.16
C LYS A 207 -8.44 -2.39 -7.56
N VAL A 208 -7.64 -1.94 -8.53
CA VAL A 208 -7.67 -2.51 -9.89
C VAL A 208 -7.26 -3.99 -9.88
N GLU A 209 -6.19 -4.36 -9.18
CA GLU A 209 -5.73 -5.75 -9.11
C GLU A 209 -6.76 -6.68 -8.45
N ARG A 210 -7.50 -6.19 -7.44
CA ARG A 210 -8.53 -6.96 -6.78
C ARG A 210 -9.84 -6.97 -7.56
N ASP A 211 -10.35 -5.80 -7.92
CA ASP A 211 -11.73 -5.62 -8.40
C ASP A 211 -11.84 -5.65 -9.93
N GLY A 212 -10.76 -5.31 -10.66
CA GLY A 212 -10.78 -5.10 -12.11
C GLY A 212 -11.27 -3.70 -12.53
N TYR A 213 -11.43 -2.78 -11.56
CA TYR A 213 -11.75 -1.37 -11.80
C TYR A 213 -11.44 -0.52 -10.55
N ALA A 214 -11.52 0.80 -10.69
CA ALA A 214 -11.35 1.79 -9.63
C ALA A 214 -12.37 2.94 -9.75
N PRO A 215 -12.69 3.66 -8.66
CA PRO A 215 -13.63 4.76 -8.70
C PRO A 215 -12.95 5.99 -9.34
N PRO A 216 -13.70 6.86 -10.05
CA PRO A 216 -13.13 7.97 -10.80
C PRO A 216 -12.23 8.91 -9.97
N PHE A 217 -12.64 9.24 -8.73
CA PHE A 217 -11.85 10.11 -7.86
C PHE A 217 -10.46 9.53 -7.52
N LEU A 218 -10.34 8.21 -7.46
CA LEU A 218 -9.10 7.53 -7.15
C LEU A 218 -8.18 7.52 -8.38
N ILE A 219 -8.75 7.28 -9.57
CA ILE A 219 -8.07 7.41 -10.86
C ILE A 219 -7.52 8.83 -11.05
N GLU A 220 -8.34 9.85 -10.78
CA GLU A 220 -7.95 11.26 -10.90
C GLU A 220 -6.76 11.63 -10.03
N ARG A 221 -6.69 11.09 -8.81
CA ARG A 221 -5.59 11.32 -7.87
C ARG A 221 -4.35 10.49 -8.20
N ALA A 222 -4.53 9.27 -8.71
CA ALA A 222 -3.45 8.35 -9.02
C ALA A 222 -2.73 8.71 -10.33
N ILE A 223 -3.47 9.16 -11.35
CA ILE A 223 -2.97 9.43 -12.70
C ILE A 223 -3.13 10.92 -13.02
N ARG A 224 -2.01 11.65 -12.93
CA ARG A 224 -1.99 13.11 -13.07
C ARG A 224 -2.06 13.58 -14.53
N GLU A 225 -1.37 12.87 -15.42
CA GLU A 225 -1.34 13.21 -16.84
C GLU A 225 -2.74 13.04 -17.46
N GLU A 226 -3.28 14.13 -18.01
CA GLU A 226 -4.66 14.20 -18.49
C GLU A 226 -5.00 13.10 -19.50
N LYS A 227 -4.11 12.83 -20.44
CA LYS A 227 -4.35 11.85 -21.51
C LYS A 227 -4.37 10.41 -21.00
N ARG A 228 -3.46 10.08 -20.08
CA ARG A 228 -3.41 8.78 -19.39
C ARG A 228 -4.64 8.60 -18.52
N ARG A 229 -5.02 9.63 -17.78
CA ARG A 229 -6.22 9.65 -16.95
C ARG A 229 -7.49 9.44 -17.79
N LYS A 230 -7.60 10.13 -18.92
CA LYS A 230 -8.74 9.98 -19.82
C LYS A 230 -8.85 8.56 -20.39
N LEU A 231 -7.72 7.98 -20.81
CA LEU A 231 -7.67 6.58 -21.24
C LEU A 231 -8.16 5.67 -20.11
N GLU A 232 -7.59 5.80 -18.91
CA GLU A 232 -7.97 4.97 -17.76
C GLU A 232 -9.46 5.09 -17.40
N LEU A 233 -10.03 6.30 -17.40
CA LEU A 233 -11.46 6.47 -17.14
C LEU A 233 -12.32 5.74 -18.20
N ILE A 234 -11.89 5.73 -19.46
CA ILE A 234 -12.57 4.98 -20.53
C ILE A 234 -12.42 3.47 -20.29
N THR A 235 -11.20 2.98 -20.05
CA THR A 235 -10.92 1.57 -19.72
C THR A 235 -11.79 1.10 -18.54
N ASN A 236 -11.85 1.91 -17.49
CA ASN A 236 -12.63 1.65 -16.30
C ASN A 236 -14.14 1.62 -16.55
N ASP A 237 -14.67 2.55 -17.35
CA ASP A 237 -16.08 2.53 -17.75
C ASP A 237 -16.40 1.29 -18.61
N ILE A 238 -15.50 0.89 -19.52
CA ILE A 238 -15.64 -0.34 -20.31
C ILE A 238 -15.66 -1.57 -19.40
N ALA A 239 -14.81 -1.62 -18.37
CA ALA A 239 -14.80 -2.69 -17.37
C ALA A 239 -16.15 -2.85 -16.67
N LEU A 240 -16.85 -1.74 -16.45
CA LEU A 240 -18.18 -1.69 -15.83
C LEU A 240 -19.33 -1.91 -16.84
N GLY A 241 -19.03 -2.22 -18.10
CA GLY A 241 -20.01 -2.54 -19.14
C GLY A 241 -20.44 -1.36 -20.02
N GLU A 242 -19.84 -0.18 -19.89
CA GLU A 242 -20.16 1.00 -20.73
C GLU A 242 -19.47 0.93 -22.11
N LEU A 243 -19.78 -0.11 -22.90
CA LEU A 243 -19.07 -0.44 -24.14
C LEU A 243 -19.08 0.67 -25.20
N GLN A 244 -20.05 1.58 -25.16
CA GLN A 244 -20.10 2.76 -26.04
C GLN A 244 -18.89 3.70 -25.90
N ARG A 245 -18.22 3.69 -24.75
CA ARG A 245 -17.05 4.54 -24.47
C ARG A 245 -15.87 4.21 -25.39
N ALA A 246 -15.87 3.02 -25.99
CA ALA A 246 -14.92 2.62 -27.03
C ALA A 246 -14.89 3.56 -28.25
N GLU A 247 -15.99 4.25 -28.56
CA GLU A 247 -16.01 5.23 -29.67
C GLU A 247 -15.17 6.47 -29.38
N GLU A 248 -14.99 6.83 -28.10
CA GLU A 248 -14.06 7.89 -27.72
C GLU A 248 -12.61 7.44 -27.84
N LEU A 249 -12.34 6.17 -27.48
CA LEU A 249 -11.02 5.57 -27.55
C LEU A 249 -10.47 5.57 -28.99
N LYS A 250 -11.32 5.26 -29.99
CA LYS A 250 -10.96 5.32 -31.41
C LYS A 250 -10.51 6.71 -31.89
N LYS A 251 -10.99 7.78 -31.24
CA LYS A 251 -10.66 9.17 -31.58
C LYS A 251 -9.35 9.62 -30.94
N MET A 252 -8.85 8.89 -29.94
CA MET A 252 -7.60 9.20 -29.26
C MET A 252 -6.40 8.75 -30.08
N LYS A 253 -5.35 9.57 -30.12
CA LYS A 253 -4.07 9.24 -30.78
C LYS A 253 -2.96 9.18 -29.74
N PHE A 254 -2.29 8.06 -29.56
CA PHE A 254 -1.22 7.90 -28.56
C PHE A 254 0.16 7.93 -29.21
N LYS A 255 1.08 8.72 -28.65
CA LYS A 255 2.51 8.70 -29.04
C LYS A 255 3.26 7.62 -28.27
N ASP A 256 2.87 7.42 -27.02
CA ASP A 256 3.39 6.36 -26.16
C ASP A 256 2.92 4.98 -26.66
N PRO A 257 3.85 4.05 -26.99
CA PRO A 257 3.51 2.70 -27.41
C PRO A 257 2.69 1.92 -26.37
N THR A 258 2.96 2.09 -25.08
CA THR A 258 2.26 1.37 -24.00
C THR A 258 0.80 1.81 -23.92
N LEU A 259 0.53 3.12 -23.96
CA LEU A 259 -0.86 3.63 -23.97
C LEU A 259 -1.60 3.21 -25.24
N ARG A 260 -0.90 3.15 -26.38
CA ARG A 260 -1.46 2.63 -27.62
C ARG A 260 -1.83 1.14 -27.49
N ALA A 261 -0.97 0.34 -26.87
CA ALA A 261 -1.23 -1.07 -26.64
C ALA A 261 -2.49 -1.28 -25.78
N ILE A 262 -2.62 -0.51 -24.68
CA ILE A 262 -3.80 -0.51 -23.82
C ILE A 262 -5.06 -0.18 -24.62
N ALA A 263 -5.02 0.91 -25.39
CA ALA A 263 -6.17 1.31 -26.20
C ALA A 263 -6.57 0.23 -27.23
N GLU A 264 -5.61 -0.39 -27.91
CA GLU A 264 -5.88 -1.49 -28.83
C GLU A 264 -6.44 -2.72 -28.09
N ASN A 265 -5.93 -3.06 -26.91
CA ASN A 265 -6.45 -4.16 -26.09
C ASN A 265 -7.93 -3.93 -25.74
N ASP A 266 -8.28 -2.72 -25.28
CA ASP A 266 -9.65 -2.41 -24.86
C ASP A 266 -10.62 -2.41 -26.05
N LEU A 267 -10.18 -1.95 -27.23
CA LEU A 267 -10.95 -2.09 -28.47
C LEU A 267 -11.13 -3.55 -28.89
N GLY A 268 -10.12 -4.38 -28.65
CA GLY A 268 -10.19 -5.83 -28.84
C GLY A 268 -11.22 -6.47 -27.93
N PHE A 269 -11.21 -6.12 -26.65
CA PHE A 269 -12.19 -6.56 -25.65
C PHE A 269 -13.61 -6.21 -26.10
N VAL A 270 -13.87 -4.96 -26.47
CA VAL A 270 -15.20 -4.51 -26.91
C VAL A 270 -15.66 -5.25 -28.18
N SER A 271 -14.75 -5.53 -29.11
CA SER A 271 -15.07 -6.30 -30.32
C SER A 271 -15.39 -7.76 -29.99
N PHE A 272 -14.66 -8.35 -29.04
CA PHE A 272 -14.88 -9.71 -28.56
C PHE A 272 -16.26 -9.85 -27.92
N VAL A 273 -16.63 -8.94 -27.00
CA VAL A 273 -17.93 -8.96 -26.32
C VAL A 273 -19.09 -8.80 -27.32
N LYS A 274 -18.88 -8.08 -28.41
CA LYS A 274 -19.85 -7.95 -29.52
C LYS A 274 -19.89 -9.17 -30.46
N GLY A 275 -19.08 -10.20 -30.21
CA GLY A 275 -18.97 -11.41 -31.04
C GLY A 275 -18.16 -11.23 -32.33
N ASP A 276 -17.52 -10.07 -32.55
CA ASP A 276 -16.64 -9.83 -33.71
C ASP A 276 -15.21 -10.29 -33.39
N TYR A 277 -15.04 -11.61 -33.32
CA TYR A 277 -13.76 -12.22 -32.93
C TYR A 277 -12.63 -11.95 -33.92
N LYS A 278 -12.93 -11.75 -35.21
CA LYS A 278 -11.90 -11.41 -36.21
C LYS A 278 -11.32 -10.03 -35.93
N LYS A 279 -12.19 -9.04 -35.68
CA LYS A 279 -11.75 -7.69 -35.33
C LYS A 279 -11.07 -7.64 -33.97
N ALA A 280 -11.57 -8.41 -33.00
CA ALA A 280 -10.91 -8.58 -31.70
C ALA A 280 -9.46 -9.07 -31.88
N LEU A 281 -9.27 -10.10 -32.72
CA LEU A 281 -7.95 -10.67 -33.00
C LEU A 281 -7.00 -9.63 -33.60
N GLU A 282 -7.45 -8.80 -34.53
CA GLU A 282 -6.64 -7.73 -35.11
C GLU A 282 -6.17 -6.73 -34.05
N HIS A 283 -7.08 -6.30 -33.18
CA HIS A 283 -6.80 -5.37 -32.11
C HIS A 283 -5.82 -5.96 -31.09
N PHE A 284 -6.05 -7.19 -30.63
CA PHE A 284 -5.13 -7.85 -29.69
C PHE A 284 -3.74 -8.09 -30.29
N LYS A 285 -3.63 -8.43 -31.59
CA LYS A 285 -2.33 -8.52 -32.27
C LYS A 285 -1.64 -7.16 -32.35
N ARG A 286 -2.39 -6.07 -32.61
CA ARG A 286 -1.84 -4.71 -32.57
C ARG A 286 -1.34 -4.38 -31.16
N ALA A 287 -2.07 -4.75 -30.11
CA ALA A 287 -1.61 -4.57 -28.74
C ALA A 287 -0.33 -5.36 -28.45
N GLU A 288 -0.26 -6.64 -28.86
CA GLU A 288 0.92 -7.51 -28.66
C GLU A 288 2.19 -6.92 -29.29
N ASN A 289 2.06 -6.27 -30.46
CA ASN A 289 3.18 -5.62 -31.15
C ASN A 289 3.81 -4.46 -30.35
N PHE A 290 3.05 -3.83 -29.45
CA PHE A 290 3.52 -2.69 -28.64
C PHE A 290 3.82 -3.08 -27.19
N LEU A 291 3.12 -4.08 -26.65
CA LEU A 291 3.24 -4.52 -25.27
C LEU A 291 3.11 -6.04 -25.20
N HIS A 292 4.22 -6.70 -24.91
CA HIS A 292 4.21 -8.12 -24.57
C HIS A 292 3.77 -8.28 -23.11
N SER A 293 2.54 -8.73 -22.91
CA SER A 293 1.93 -8.92 -21.58
C SER A 293 1.16 -10.23 -21.53
N PRO A 294 1.19 -10.96 -20.39
CA PRO A 294 0.34 -12.11 -20.14
C PRO A 294 -1.13 -11.85 -20.47
N THR A 295 -1.62 -10.65 -20.18
CA THR A 295 -3.02 -10.25 -20.41
C THR A 295 -3.36 -10.26 -21.90
N VAL A 296 -2.48 -9.67 -22.74
CA VAL A 296 -2.68 -9.67 -24.20
C VAL A 296 -2.63 -11.09 -24.75
N LEU A 297 -1.67 -11.91 -24.30
CA LEU A 297 -1.58 -13.32 -24.70
C LEU A 297 -2.83 -14.10 -24.30
N PHE A 298 -3.35 -13.90 -23.09
CA PHE A 298 -4.58 -14.54 -22.65
C PHE A 298 -5.79 -14.13 -23.50
N ASN A 299 -5.89 -12.85 -23.86
CA ASN A 299 -6.95 -12.36 -24.73
C ASN A 299 -6.85 -12.95 -26.15
N LEU A 300 -5.65 -13.10 -26.68
CA LEU A 300 -5.40 -13.80 -27.94
C LEU A 300 -5.79 -15.27 -27.86
N TYR A 301 -5.46 -15.96 -26.75
CA TYR A 301 -5.87 -17.34 -26.50
C TYR A 301 -7.39 -17.49 -26.56
N LEU A 302 -8.13 -16.70 -25.79
CA LEU A 302 -9.60 -16.72 -25.80
C LEU A 302 -10.17 -16.42 -27.18
N THR A 303 -9.58 -15.45 -27.90
CA THR A 303 -10.03 -15.08 -29.24
C THR A 303 -9.80 -16.19 -30.26
N TYR A 304 -8.63 -16.85 -30.24
CA TYR A 304 -8.37 -17.99 -31.12
C TYR A 304 -9.28 -19.18 -30.80
N THR A 305 -9.58 -19.42 -29.52
CA THR A 305 -10.59 -20.42 -29.12
C THR A 305 -11.97 -20.07 -29.65
N GLY A 306 -12.40 -18.80 -29.54
CA GLY A 306 -13.68 -18.34 -30.10
C GLY A 306 -13.77 -18.44 -31.63
N LEU A 307 -12.63 -18.29 -32.33
CA LEU A 307 -12.51 -18.51 -33.78
C LEU A 307 -12.34 -20.00 -34.16
N LEU A 308 -12.25 -20.91 -33.20
CA LEU A 308 -11.96 -22.33 -33.39
C LEU A 308 -10.60 -22.61 -34.05
N GLU A 309 -9.65 -21.68 -33.93
CA GLU A 309 -8.25 -21.82 -34.39
C GLU A 309 -7.39 -22.54 -33.33
N LEU A 310 -7.75 -23.79 -33.02
CA LEU A 310 -7.24 -24.53 -31.85
C LEU A 310 -5.71 -24.69 -31.82
N GLN A 311 -5.06 -24.81 -32.97
CA GLN A 311 -3.59 -24.94 -33.05
C GLN A 311 -2.90 -23.68 -32.51
N LYS A 312 -3.37 -22.49 -32.92
CA LYS A 312 -2.80 -21.22 -32.45
C LYS A 312 -3.15 -20.96 -30.99
N ALA A 313 -4.36 -21.31 -30.57
CA ALA A 313 -4.75 -21.23 -29.16
C ALA A 313 -3.79 -22.07 -28.28
N GLU A 314 -3.47 -23.30 -28.70
CA GLU A 314 -2.54 -24.18 -27.97
C GLU A 314 -1.10 -23.61 -27.95
N GLU A 315 -0.63 -22.97 -29.02
CA GLU A 315 0.66 -22.28 -29.02
C GLU A 315 0.72 -21.14 -27.99
N ILE A 316 -0.32 -20.31 -27.93
CA ILE A 316 -0.39 -19.21 -26.96
C ILE A 316 -0.51 -19.75 -25.54
N LYS A 317 -1.31 -20.80 -25.32
CA LYS A 317 -1.42 -21.47 -24.01
C LYS A 317 -0.06 -21.97 -23.52
N LYS A 318 0.75 -22.58 -24.39
CA LYS A 318 2.12 -23.02 -24.04
C LYS A 318 3.00 -21.85 -23.58
N LYS A 319 2.88 -20.66 -24.21
CA LYS A 319 3.58 -19.45 -23.76
C LYS A 319 3.12 -19.01 -22.36
N LEU A 320 1.81 -18.96 -22.13
CA LEU A 320 1.22 -18.58 -20.83
C LEU A 320 1.59 -19.55 -19.69
N VAL A 321 1.68 -20.85 -19.99
CA VAL A 321 2.13 -21.87 -19.01
C VAL A 321 3.60 -21.68 -18.68
N LYS A 322 4.44 -21.37 -19.67
CA LYS A 322 5.87 -21.08 -19.46
C LYS A 322 6.09 -19.85 -18.56
N GLU A 323 5.20 -18.88 -18.63
CA GLU A 323 5.21 -17.69 -17.77
C GLU A 323 4.59 -17.92 -16.37
N ALA A 324 4.12 -19.14 -16.07
CA ALA A 324 3.48 -19.52 -14.81
C ALA A 324 2.25 -18.69 -14.43
N VAL A 325 1.55 -18.13 -15.42
CA VAL A 325 0.38 -17.25 -15.25
C VAL A 325 -0.91 -17.85 -15.82
N PHE A 326 -0.84 -18.94 -16.59
CA PHE A 326 -2.04 -19.54 -17.18
C PHE A 326 -3.06 -19.98 -16.12
N GLU A 327 -2.59 -20.58 -15.03
CA GLU A 327 -3.45 -21.13 -13.97
C GLU A 327 -4.23 -20.05 -13.22
N THR A 328 -3.67 -18.85 -13.09
CA THR A 328 -4.36 -17.72 -12.45
C THR A 328 -5.38 -17.08 -13.39
N LEU A 329 -5.10 -17.06 -14.69
CA LEU A 329 -5.94 -16.38 -15.69
C LEU A 329 -7.09 -17.24 -16.21
N LYS A 330 -6.94 -18.57 -16.25
CA LYS A 330 -7.95 -19.50 -16.83
C LYS A 330 -9.32 -19.49 -16.16
N ALA A 331 -9.43 -18.89 -14.97
CA ALA A 331 -10.70 -18.69 -14.28
C ALA A 331 -11.61 -17.69 -15.02
N SER A 332 -11.03 -16.78 -15.82
CA SER A 332 -11.79 -15.83 -16.62
C SER A 332 -12.25 -16.46 -17.94
N THR A 333 -13.53 -16.34 -18.25
CA THR A 333 -14.11 -16.70 -19.55
C THR A 333 -14.16 -15.52 -20.53
N VAL A 334 -13.89 -14.31 -20.02
CA VAL A 334 -13.89 -13.06 -20.79
C VAL A 334 -12.46 -12.52 -20.94
N PRO A 335 -12.16 -11.81 -22.04
CA PRO A 335 -10.88 -11.12 -22.17
C PRO A 335 -10.73 -10.06 -21.08
N LEU A 336 -9.50 -9.79 -20.69
CA LEU A 336 -9.15 -8.89 -19.61
C LEU A 336 -8.74 -7.51 -20.16
N LEU A 337 -9.05 -6.46 -19.41
CA LEU A 337 -8.60 -5.11 -19.72
C LEU A 337 -7.21 -4.86 -19.14
N ILE A 338 -6.47 -3.91 -19.72
CA ILE A 338 -5.17 -3.48 -19.20
C ILE A 338 -5.33 -2.05 -18.69
N HIS A 339 -5.34 -1.89 -17.38
CA HIS A 339 -5.41 -0.57 -16.76
C HIS A 339 -4.09 0.18 -16.90
N VAL A 340 -4.19 1.50 -17.01
CA VAL A 340 -3.04 2.39 -17.10
C VAL A 340 -2.28 2.34 -15.76
N PRO A 341 -0.98 1.99 -15.75
CA PRO A 341 -0.23 1.93 -14.51
C PRO A 341 -0.13 3.34 -13.90
N PRO A 342 -0.21 3.48 -12.56
CA PRO A 342 0.00 4.77 -11.93
C PRO A 342 1.49 5.16 -12.03
N ASP A 343 1.81 6.44 -11.84
CA ASP A 343 3.20 6.86 -11.73
C ASP A 343 3.90 6.14 -10.57
N PRO A 344 5.18 5.75 -10.70
CA PRO A 344 5.87 5.02 -9.64
C PRO A 344 5.86 5.83 -8.34
N PHE A 345 5.62 5.12 -7.24
CA PHE A 345 5.79 5.68 -5.90
C PHE A 345 7.29 5.84 -5.63
N ARG A 346 7.70 7.02 -5.15
CA ARG A 346 9.07 7.27 -4.73
C ARG A 346 9.05 7.38 -3.21
N ALA A 347 9.67 6.42 -2.54
CA ALA A 347 9.91 6.53 -1.11
C ALA A 347 10.93 7.64 -0.87
N GLU A 348 10.61 8.58 0.02
CA GLU A 348 11.56 9.60 0.45
C GLU A 348 12.47 9.02 1.53
N VAL A 349 13.78 9.20 1.37
CA VAL A 349 14.74 8.85 2.43
C VAL A 349 14.60 9.89 3.55
N PRO A 350 14.43 9.50 4.83
CA PRO A 350 14.23 10.46 5.92
C PRO A 350 15.55 11.13 6.31
N LEU A 351 16.01 12.08 5.50
CA LEU A 351 17.26 12.79 5.72
C LEU A 351 17.25 13.64 7.00
N LYS A 352 16.08 14.18 7.40
CA LYS A 352 15.99 15.10 8.54
C LYS A 352 16.39 14.44 9.88
N PRO A 353 15.91 13.23 10.25
CA PRO A 353 16.41 12.51 11.42
C PRO A 353 17.92 12.25 11.43
N PHE A 354 18.53 11.90 10.28
CA PHE A 354 19.98 11.72 10.20
C PHE A 354 20.72 13.03 10.48
N VAL A 355 20.29 14.12 9.85
CA VAL A 355 20.87 15.45 10.10
C VAL A 355 20.75 15.83 11.58
N ALA A 356 19.59 15.59 12.20
CA ALA A 356 19.39 15.85 13.63
C ALA A 356 20.34 15.03 14.51
N LEU A 357 20.46 13.73 14.25
CA LEU A 357 21.36 12.82 14.96
C LEU A 357 22.82 13.28 14.86
N PHE A 358 23.32 13.54 13.65
CA PHE A 358 24.70 13.98 13.44
C PHE A 358 24.98 15.38 13.99
N THR A 359 24.01 16.29 13.94
CA THR A 359 24.13 17.61 14.56
C THR A 359 24.24 17.48 16.09
N GLY A 360 23.46 16.58 16.70
CA GLY A 360 23.54 16.25 18.12
C GLY A 360 24.92 15.69 18.50
N ILE A 361 25.45 14.77 17.70
CA ILE A 361 26.80 14.21 17.88
C ILE A 361 27.85 15.33 17.84
N GLY A 362 27.79 16.20 16.82
CA GLY A 362 28.72 17.32 16.65
C GLY A 362 28.69 18.31 17.81
N LEU A 363 27.50 18.71 18.27
CA LEU A 363 27.38 19.59 19.43
C LEU A 363 27.88 18.91 20.71
N GLY A 364 27.60 17.62 20.89
CA GLY A 364 28.06 16.86 22.04
C GLY A 364 29.59 16.84 22.15
N PHE A 365 30.28 16.70 21.02
CA PHE A 365 31.75 16.79 20.96
C PHE A 365 32.27 18.19 21.35
N LEU A 366 31.59 19.26 20.91
CA LEU A 366 31.93 20.62 21.31
C LEU A 366 31.75 20.85 22.82
N LEU A 367 30.65 20.33 23.39
CA LEU A 367 30.41 20.38 24.84
C LEU A 367 31.45 19.59 25.62
N GLU A 368 31.85 18.42 25.13
CA GLU A 368 32.88 17.59 25.75
C GLU A 368 34.23 18.31 25.77
N ARG A 369 34.63 18.94 24.65
CA ARG A 369 35.85 19.74 24.60
C ARG A 369 35.83 20.91 25.59
N ARG A 370 34.66 21.49 25.84
CA ARG A 370 34.51 22.66 26.71
C ARG A 370 34.36 22.32 28.20
N PHE A 371 33.61 21.27 28.51
CA PHE A 371 33.13 20.94 29.86
C PHE A 371 33.48 19.51 30.31
N GLY A 372 34.42 18.87 29.61
CA GLY A 372 34.74 17.44 29.73
C GLY A 372 34.79 16.90 31.16
N PRO A 373 34.48 15.61 31.33
CA PRO A 373 34.22 15.05 32.64
C PRO A 373 35.48 15.07 33.51
N LYS A 374 35.34 15.60 34.74
CA LYS A 374 36.25 15.33 35.84
C LYS A 374 35.63 14.21 36.65
N PHE A 375 36.32 13.08 36.75
CA PHE A 375 35.88 11.93 37.53
C PHE A 375 36.00 12.21 39.04
N GLU A 376 35.19 13.14 39.53
CA GLU A 376 35.00 13.45 40.95
C GLU A 376 34.02 12.44 41.59
N LYS A 377 33.97 12.38 42.94
CA LYS A 377 33.04 11.49 43.64
C LYS A 377 31.58 11.82 43.24
N ILE A 378 30.85 10.79 42.81
CA ILE A 378 29.43 10.88 42.45
C ILE A 378 28.61 11.20 43.70
N GLU A 379 27.65 12.13 43.58
CA GLU A 379 26.68 12.39 44.65
C GLU A 379 25.84 11.12 44.92
N THR A 380 25.76 10.71 46.20
CA THR A 380 25.07 9.49 46.61
C THR A 380 23.57 9.51 46.30
N SER A 381 22.96 10.70 46.25
CA SER A 381 21.58 10.94 45.83
C SER A 381 21.30 10.48 44.39
N VAL A 382 22.30 10.50 43.51
CA VAL A 382 22.14 10.05 42.11
C VAL A 382 22.12 8.53 42.04
N LEU A 383 22.82 7.86 42.97
CA LEU A 383 22.86 6.39 43.03
C LEU A 383 21.55 5.77 43.52
N SER A 384 20.66 6.55 44.16
CA SER A 384 19.33 6.07 44.56
C SER A 384 18.35 5.97 43.38
N VAL A 385 18.70 6.48 42.19
CA VAL A 385 17.88 6.29 41.00
C VAL A 385 17.91 4.79 40.62
N PRO A 386 16.76 4.10 40.53
CA PRO A 386 16.71 2.66 40.30
C PRO A 386 17.51 2.23 39.06
N GLY A 387 18.45 1.30 39.20
CA GLY A 387 19.28 0.83 38.08
C GLY A 387 20.51 1.69 37.77
N MET A 388 20.66 2.87 38.37
CA MET A 388 21.83 3.72 38.18
C MET A 388 23.12 3.03 38.63
N ILE A 389 23.12 2.36 39.78
CA ILE A 389 24.28 1.56 40.26
C ILE A 389 24.72 0.53 39.21
N HIS A 390 23.78 -0.12 38.52
CA HIS A 390 24.10 -1.10 37.49
C HIS A 390 24.64 -0.45 36.21
N TYR A 391 24.12 0.72 35.82
CA TYR A 391 24.62 1.52 34.71
C TYR A 391 26.05 2.01 34.97
N VAL A 392 26.31 2.54 36.18
CA VAL A 392 27.63 2.99 36.64
C VAL A 392 28.64 1.84 36.57
N ASN A 393 28.25 0.65 37.05
CA ASN A 393 29.09 -0.55 37.04
C ASN A 393 29.21 -1.22 35.66
N SER A 394 28.70 -0.61 34.59
CA SER A 394 28.72 -1.16 33.22
C SER A 394 28.05 -2.54 33.10
N ARG A 395 27.15 -2.91 34.03
CA ARG A 395 26.38 -4.16 34.00
C ARG A 395 25.13 -3.98 33.12
N ILE A 396 25.35 -3.67 31.85
CA ILE A 396 24.29 -3.30 30.91
C ILE A 396 23.22 -4.39 30.74
N ARG A 397 23.58 -5.67 30.91
CA ARG A 397 22.63 -6.80 30.84
C ARG A 397 21.54 -6.72 31.90
N VAL A 398 21.92 -6.43 33.15
CA VAL A 398 20.97 -6.29 34.28
C VAL A 398 20.10 -5.07 34.07
N PHE A 399 20.71 -3.99 33.58
CA PHE A 399 20.00 -2.76 33.26
C PHE A 399 18.93 -2.94 32.17
N ILE A 400 19.28 -3.60 31.06
CA ILE A 400 18.34 -3.93 29.98
C ILE A 400 17.23 -4.84 30.49
N LEU A 401 17.55 -5.83 31.35
CA LEU A 401 16.54 -6.72 31.94
C LEU A 401 15.52 -5.94 32.78
N VAL A 402 15.97 -5.03 33.65
CA VAL A 402 15.08 -4.18 34.45
C VAL A 402 14.23 -3.28 33.55
N GLY A 403 14.84 -2.68 32.52
CA GLY A 403 14.11 -1.89 31.53
C GLY A 403 13.06 -2.71 30.78
N PHE A 404 13.38 -3.95 30.41
CA PHE A 404 12.45 -4.87 29.75
C PHE A 404 11.29 -5.26 30.67
N ILE A 405 11.55 -5.54 31.95
CA ILE A 405 10.50 -5.84 32.94
C ILE A 405 9.55 -4.63 33.09
N LEU A 406 10.08 -3.41 33.21
CA LEU A 406 9.27 -2.19 33.28
C LEU A 406 8.43 -1.98 32.02
N LEU A 407 9.00 -2.29 30.86
CA LEU A 407 8.30 -2.21 29.58
C LEU A 407 7.17 -3.24 29.50
N LEU A 408 7.42 -4.48 29.92
CA LEU A 408 6.43 -5.55 29.98
C LEU A 408 5.27 -5.18 30.91
N ILE A 409 5.57 -4.64 32.09
CA ILE A 409 4.56 -4.15 33.05
C ILE A 409 3.70 -3.06 32.42
N ASN A 410 4.31 -2.08 31.72
CA ASN A 410 3.57 -1.03 31.05
C ASN A 410 2.69 -1.56 29.90
N VAL A 411 3.17 -2.54 29.13
CA VAL A 411 2.37 -3.19 28.08
C VAL A 411 1.17 -3.91 28.68
N ILE A 412 1.36 -4.67 29.76
CA ILE A 412 0.29 -5.39 30.46
C ILE A 412 -0.72 -4.38 31.04
N LEU A 413 -0.26 -3.35 31.74
CA LEU A 413 -1.14 -2.31 32.30
C LEU A 413 -1.92 -1.57 31.21
N GLY A 414 -1.28 -1.24 30.09
CA GLY A 414 -1.95 -0.60 28.95
C GLY A 414 -3.03 -1.49 28.33
N GLN A 415 -2.78 -2.80 28.22
CA GLN A 415 -3.79 -3.76 27.73
C GLN A 415 -4.96 -3.92 28.70
N VAL A 416 -4.72 -3.82 30.01
CA VAL A 416 -5.77 -3.91 31.05
C VAL A 416 -6.63 -2.64 31.08
N ILE A 417 -6.05 -1.46 30.88
CA ILE A 417 -6.80 -0.18 30.91
C ILE A 417 -7.60 0.06 29.62
N CYS A 418 -7.10 -0.41 28.48
CA CYS A 418 -7.74 -0.22 27.17
C CYS A 418 -8.75 -1.32 26.80
N ARG A 419 -8.91 -2.34 27.64
CA ARG A 419 -10.02 -3.31 27.58
C ARG A 419 -11.11 -2.87 28.55
#